data_AF-A0A0C2ZB86-F1
#
_entry.id   AF-A0A0C2ZB86-F1
#
_cell.length_a   1.000
_cell.length_b   1.000
_cell.length_c   1.000
_cell.angle_alpha   90.00
_cell.angle_beta   90.00
_cell.angle_gamma   90.00
#
_symmetry.space_group_name_H-M   'P 1'
#
loop_
_entity.id
_entity.type
_entity.pdbx_description
1 polymer ?
#
loop_
_entity_poly.entity_id
_entity_poly.type
_entity_poly.pdbx_seq_one_letter_code
_entity_poly.pdbx_strand_id
1 'polypeptide(L)' 'MSSIIVFSIVEIARLICTFLEDDEKVTLVSLATCNKAVSETILDVLWAKLDSFQPLMPFVPGQLREAS' A
#
# COMPACT_ATOMS: atom_id res chain seq x y z
N MET A 1 17.05 3.85 -31.03
CA MET A 1 16.83 2.46 -30.56
C MET A 1 15.83 2.53 -29.43
N SER A 2 14.65 1.96 -29.58
CA SER A 2 13.68 1.89 -28.47
C SER A 2 14.05 0.71 -27.59
N SER A 3 14.43 1.00 -26.34
CA SER A 3 14.66 -0.03 -25.33
C SER A 3 13.32 -0.58 -24.87
N ILE A 4 13.13 -1.90 -24.98
CA ILE A 4 11.97 -2.57 -24.39
C ILE A 4 12.23 -2.68 -22.89
N ILE A 5 11.38 -2.04 -22.09
CA ILE A 5 11.44 -2.15 -20.63
C ILE A 5 10.54 -3.33 -20.23
N VAL A 6 11.12 -4.33 -19.56
CA VAL A 6 10.39 -5.48 -19.02
C VAL A 6 10.25 -5.27 -17.53
N PHE A 7 9.02 -5.35 -17.04
CA PHE A 7 8.71 -5.26 -15.61
C PHE A 7 8.22 -6.61 -15.10
N SER A 8 8.62 -6.97 -13.88
CA SER A 8 7.99 -8.03 -13.10
C SER A 8 6.59 -7.60 -12.62
N ILE A 9 5.75 -8.58 -12.27
CA ILE A 9 4.41 -8.33 -11.71
C ILE A 9 4.51 -7.44 -10.45
N VAL A 10 5.55 -7.62 -9.64
CA VAL A 10 5.81 -6.84 -8.42
C VAL A 10 6.10 -5.38 -8.75
N GLU A 11 6.92 -5.13 -9.78
CA GLU A 11 7.24 -3.75 -10.21
C GLU A 11 6.02 -3.05 -10.80
N ILE A 12 5.20 -3.76 -11.57
CA ILE A 12 3.91 -3.24 -12.07
C ILE A 12 2.98 -2.90 -10.90
N ALA A 13 2.85 -3.79 -9.92
CA ALA A 13 2.03 -3.55 -8.74
C ALA A 13 2.52 -2.32 -7.95
N ARG A 14 3.83 -2.18 -7.76
CA ARG A 14 4.44 -1.02 -7.11
C ARG A 14 4.15 0.28 -7.86
N LEU A 15 4.29 0.28 -9.18
CA LEU A 15 3.97 1.43 -10.04
C LEU A 15 2.51 1.83 -9.90
N ILE A 16 1.58 0.88 -10.04
CA ILE A 16 0.15 1.13 -9.87
C ILE A 16 -0.11 1.77 -8.51
N CYS A 17 0.41 1.18 -7.43
CA CYS A 17 0.22 1.69 -6.06
C CYS A 17 0.84 3.08 -5.84
N THR A 18 1.96 3.37 -6.52
CA THR A 18 2.64 4.67 -6.46
C THR A 18 1.83 5.75 -7.17
N PHE A 19 1.08 5.41 -8.22
CA PHE A 19 0.25 6.36 -8.97
C PHE A 19 -1.22 6.38 -8.57
N LEU A 20 -1.65 5.52 -7.63
CA LEU A 20 -2.94 5.72 -6.96
C LEU A 20 -2.87 7.03 -6.17
N GLU A 21 -3.48 8.07 -6.74
CA GLU A 21 -3.94 9.26 -6.01
C GLU A 21 -5.14 8.82 -5.19
N ASP A 22 -4.96 8.83 -3.87
CA ASP A 22 -5.97 8.35 -2.94
C ASP A 22 -6.04 9.40 -1.84
N ASP A 23 -7.17 10.10 -1.73
CA ASP A 23 -7.37 11.22 -0.80
C ASP A 23 -7.04 10.83 0.65
N GLU A 24 -7.14 9.54 1.00
CA GLU A 24 -6.87 9.04 2.36
C GLU A 24 -6.05 7.74 2.43
N LYS A 25 -5.45 7.27 1.33
CA LYS A 25 -4.64 6.03 1.29
C LYS A 25 -5.42 4.75 1.68
N VAL A 26 -6.75 4.81 1.75
CA VAL A 26 -7.69 3.72 2.11
C VAL A 26 -7.71 2.61 1.06
N THR A 27 -7.55 2.96 -0.22
CA THR A 27 -7.50 2.03 -1.35
C THR A 27 -6.24 1.17 -1.27
N LEU A 28 -5.10 1.75 -0.91
CA LEU A 28 -3.86 1.01 -0.72
C LEU A 28 -3.96 0.03 0.47
N VAL A 29 -4.57 0.44 1.58
CA VAL A 29 -4.83 -0.46 2.71
C VAL A 29 -5.74 -1.61 2.30
N SER A 30 -6.82 -1.32 1.59
CA SER A 30 -7.76 -2.33 1.09
C SER A 30 -7.05 -3.33 0.17
N LEU A 31 -6.22 -2.85 -0.77
CA LEU A 31 -5.43 -3.70 -1.66
C LEU A 31 -4.44 -4.59 -0.90
N ALA A 32 -3.76 -4.05 0.12
CA ALA A 32 -2.84 -4.81 0.95
C ALA A 32 -3.55 -5.97 1.69
N THR A 33 -4.82 -5.76 2.10
CA THR A 33 -5.61 -6.78 2.80
C THR A 33 -6.23 -7.83 1.86
N CYS A 34 -6.51 -7.48 0.61
CA CYS A 34 -7.18 -8.36 -0.35
C CYS A 34 -6.24 -9.36 -1.05
N ASN A 35 -4.94 -9.06 -1.16
CA ASN A 35 -4.02 -9.92 -1.92
C ASN A 35 -2.68 -10.11 -1.20
N LYS A 36 -2.49 -11.30 -0.62
CA LYS A 36 -1.27 -11.67 0.11
C LYS A 36 0.01 -11.59 -0.73
N ALA A 37 -0.06 -11.92 -2.02
CA ALA A 37 1.12 -12.00 -2.88
C ALA A 37 1.77 -10.64 -3.16
N VAL A 38 0.99 -9.57 -3.13
CA VAL A 38 1.45 -8.19 -3.34
C VAL A 38 1.32 -7.33 -2.08
N SER A 39 0.77 -7.89 -0.99
CA SER A 39 0.52 -7.19 0.27
C SER A 39 1.76 -6.48 0.79
N GLU A 40 2.90 -7.17 0.85
CA GLU A 40 4.17 -6.58 1.32
C GLU A 40 4.60 -5.39 0.45
N THR A 41 4.48 -5.52 -0.88
CA THR A 41 4.82 -4.44 -1.80
C THR A 41 3.89 -3.24 -1.66
N ILE A 42 2.60 -3.49 -1.44
CA ILE A 42 1.60 -2.44 -1.24
C ILE A 42 1.84 -1.74 0.11
N LEU A 43 2.15 -2.49 1.16
CA LEU A 43 2.49 -1.97 2.48
C LEU A 43 3.77 -1.11 2.43
N ASP A 44 4.78 -1.50 1.65
CA ASP A 44 5.98 -0.67 1.45
C ASP A 44 5.65 0.68 0.80
N VAL A 45 4.82 0.68 -0.25
CA VAL A 45 4.39 1.91 -0.93
C VAL A 45 3.51 2.76 -0.02
N LEU A 46 2.62 2.11 0.73
CA LEU A 46 1.76 2.76 1.71
C LEU A 46 2.59 3.43 2.80
N TRP A 47 3.60 2.74 3.36
CA TRP A 47 4.52 3.30 4.35
C TRP A 47 5.32 4.48 3.81
N ALA A 48 5.82 4.37 2.59
CA ALA A 48 6.55 5.46 1.94
C ALA A 48 5.68 6.70 1.70
N LYS A 49 4.37 6.51 1.54
CA LYS A 49 3.41 7.59 1.32
C LYS A 49 2.80 8.12 2.62
N LEU A 50 2.76 7.37 3.72
CA LEU A 50 2.02 7.74 4.93
C LEU A 50 2.76 8.79 5.77
N ASP A 51 2.26 10.03 5.83
CA ASP A 51 2.76 11.04 6.80
C ASP A 51 2.14 10.88 8.20
N SER A 52 1.03 10.13 8.30
CA SER A 52 0.28 9.93 9.53
C SER A 52 -0.35 8.54 9.52
N PHE A 53 -0.32 7.86 10.67
CA PHE A 53 -0.94 6.55 10.89
C PHE A 53 -2.47 6.60 10.99
N GLN A 54 -3.09 7.80 10.96
CA GLN A 54 -4.53 7.96 11.11
C GLN A 54 -5.36 7.07 10.14
N PRO A 55 -5.00 6.91 8.85
CA PRO A 55 -5.70 6.04 7.91
C PRO A 55 -5.64 4.54 8.27
N LEU A 56 -4.64 4.14 9.06
CA LEU A 56 -4.46 2.76 9.51
C LEU A 56 -5.21 2.44 10.80
N MET A 57 -5.61 3.45 11.58
CA MET A 57 -6.28 3.28 12.87
C MET A 57 -7.55 2.42 12.83
N PRO A 58 -8.40 2.47 11.79
CA PRO A 58 -9.57 1.59 11.69
C PRO A 58 -9.21 0.10 11.54
N PHE A 59 -8.00 -0.20 11.10
CA PHE A 59 -7.51 -1.56 10.83
C PHE A 59 -6.65 -2.14 11.95
N VAL A 60 -6.28 -1.31 12.94
CA VAL A 60 -5.55 -1.77 14.13
C VAL A 60 -6.48 -2.61 15.00
N PRO A 61 -6.09 -3.84 15.39
CA PRO A 61 -6.86 -4.66 16.32
C PRO A 61 -7.20 -3.87 17.59
N GLY A 62 -8.46 -3.92 18.03
CA GLY A 62 -8.95 -3.10 19.16
C GLY A 62 -8.13 -3.24 20.45
N GLN A 63 -7.51 -4.41 20.67
CA GLN A 63 -6.62 -4.67 21.82
C GLN A 63 -5.36 -3.78 21.83
N LEU A 64 -4.90 -3.33 20.67
CA LEU A 64 -3.77 -2.41 20.53
C LEU A 64 -4.19 -0.94 20.59
N ARG A 65 -5.49 -0.66 20.44
CA ARG A 65 -6.07 0.69 20.47
C ARG A 65 -6.36 1.19 21.89
N GLU A 66 -6.53 0.27 22.85
CA GLU A 66 -6.77 0.59 24.27
C GLU A 66 -5.47 0.81 25.05
N ALA A 67 -4.31 0.51 24.47
CA ALA A 67 -2.99 0.62 25.11
C ALA A 67 -2.24 1.93 24.80
N SER A 68 -2.84 2.83 24.02
CA SER A 68 -2.32 4.12 23.56
C SER A 68 -3.15 5.28 24.08
#